data_AF-A0A352GR17-F1
#
_entry.id   AF-A0A352GR17-F1
#
_cell.length_a   1.000
_cell.length_b   1.000
_cell.length_c   1.000
_cell.angle_alpha   90.00
_cell.angle_beta   90.00
_cell.angle_gamma   90.00
#
_symmetry.space_group_name_H-M   'P 1'
#
loop_
_entity.id
_entity.type
_entity.pdbx_description
1 polymer ?
#
loop_
_entity_poly.entity_id
_entity_poly.type
_entity_poly.pdbx_seq_one_letter_code
_entity_poly.pdbx_strand_id
1 'polypeptide(L)'
;MMWEWLVMARAQMLWLIVGSAYILAAAYVLFLMRGDGDAGRSLILFLFVVTWMTDTGAYLTGRSLGGPKLAPRISPSKTISGAIGGLLAGVGAGILIWYLTGGGIDGQVAIAAVVG
;
A
#
# COMPACT_ATOMS: atom_id res chain seq x y z
N MET A 1 1.34 -17.75 -37.35
CA MET A 1 0.19 -18.43 -36.72
C MET A 1 0.59 -19.27 -35.50
N MET A 2 1.21 -20.47 -35.59
CA MET A 2 1.57 -21.27 -34.39
C MET A 2 2.57 -20.57 -33.45
N TRP A 3 3.50 -19.82 -34.02
CA TRP A 3 4.60 -19.14 -33.33
C TRP A 3 4.13 -17.99 -32.42
N GLU A 4 3.08 -17.26 -32.85
CA GLU A 4 2.49 -16.17 -32.07
C GLU A 4 1.80 -16.71 -30.82
N TRP A 5 1.13 -17.86 -30.92
CA TRP A 5 0.54 -18.54 -29.76
C TRP A 5 1.59 -18.96 -28.73
N LEU A 6 2.76 -19.43 -29.17
CA LEU A 6 3.84 -19.80 -28.27
C LEU A 6 4.45 -18.58 -27.57
N VAL A 7 4.61 -17.46 -28.28
CA VAL A 7 5.09 -16.20 -27.70
C VAL A 7 4.09 -15.64 -26.68
N MET A 8 2.80 -15.63 -27.01
CA MET A 8 1.73 -15.17 -26.12
C MET A 8 1.59 -16.07 -24.89
N ALA A 9 1.62 -17.40 -25.08
CA ALA A 9 1.54 -18.36 -23.98
C ALA A 9 2.76 -18.26 -23.03
N ARG A 10 3.96 -18.06 -23.57
CA ARG A 10 5.18 -17.82 -22.77
C ARG A 10 5.09 -16.51 -21.99
N ALA A 11 4.66 -15.43 -22.64
CA ALA A 11 4.46 -14.15 -21.97
C ALA A 11 3.44 -14.27 -20.83
N GLN A 12 2.32 -14.97 -21.05
CA GLN A 12 1.29 -15.17 -20.04
C GLN A 12 1.79 -16.02 -18.86
N MET A 13 2.56 -17.08 -19.13
CA MET A 13 3.21 -17.88 -18.09
C MET A 13 4.19 -17.05 -17.24
N LEU A 14 5.00 -16.20 -17.88
CA LEU A 14 5.90 -15.29 -17.18
C LEU A 14 5.15 -14.32 -16.26
N TRP A 15 4.07 -13.70 -16.75
CA TRP A 15 3.25 -12.81 -15.93
C TRP A 15 2.62 -13.52 -14.73
N LEU A 16 2.17 -14.76 -14.90
CA LEU A 16 1.64 -15.57 -13.80
C LEU A 16 2.70 -15.89 -12.76
N ILE A 17 3.90 -16.27 -13.18
CA ILE A 17 5.02 -16.57 -12.26
C ILE A 17 5.44 -15.32 -11.50
N VAL A 18 5.67 -14.21 -12.21
CA VAL A 18 6.10 -12.95 -11.61
C VAL A 18 5.02 -12.39 -10.67
N GLY A 19 3.75 -12.39 -11.10
CA GLY A 19 2.64 -11.95 -10.27
C GLY A 19 2.46 -12.81 -9.01
N SER A 20 2.56 -14.14 -9.15
CA SER A 20 2.47 -15.05 -8.01
C SER A 20 3.65 -14.86 -7.04
N ALA A 21 4.88 -14.73 -7.55
CA ALA A 21 6.06 -14.47 -6.74
C ALA A 21 5.93 -13.15 -5.97
N TYR A 22 5.38 -12.10 -6.60
CA TYR A 22 5.13 -10.81 -5.95
C TYR A 22 4.11 -10.93 -4.80
N ILE A 23 2.98 -11.61 -5.02
CA ILE A 23 1.96 -11.82 -3.98
C ILE A 23 2.51 -12.68 -2.84
N LEU A 24 3.23 -13.76 -3.15
CA LEU A 24 3.83 -14.64 -2.14
C LEU A 24 4.89 -13.91 -1.32
N ALA A 25 5.70 -13.04 -1.93
CA ALA A 25 6.66 -12.22 -1.22
C ALA A 25 5.96 -11.28 -0.22
N ALA A 26 4.88 -10.60 -0.63
CA ALA A 26 4.10 -9.75 0.25
C ALA A 26 3.45 -10.55 1.40
N ALA A 27 2.85 -11.70 1.09
CA ALA A 27 2.25 -12.58 2.10
C ALA A 27 3.30 -13.13 3.09
N TYR A 28 4.50 -13.46 2.61
CA TYR A 28 5.60 -13.92 3.44
C TYR A 28 6.10 -12.83 4.39
N VAL A 29 6.24 -11.59 3.92
CA VAL A 29 6.59 -10.44 4.79
C VAL A 29 5.53 -10.23 5.86
N LEU A 30 4.24 -10.30 5.53
CA LEU A 30 3.16 -10.21 6.51
C LEU A 30 3.22 -11.33 7.55
N PHE A 31 3.55 -12.56 7.12
CA PHE A 31 3.75 -13.69 8.03
C PHE A 31 4.93 -13.43 8.99
N LEU A 32 6.06 -12.94 8.49
CA LEU A 32 7.23 -12.59 9.32
C LEU A 32 6.92 -11.45 10.30
N MET A 33 6.16 -10.44 9.86
CA MET A 33 5.76 -9.31 10.70
C MET A 33 4.79 -9.71 11.82
N ARG A 34 3.98 -10.76 11.61
CA ARG A 34 2.99 -11.20 12.60
C ARG A 34 3.64 -11.66 13.91
N GLY A 35 4.65 -12.53 13.80
CA GLY A 35 5.25 -13.22 14.96
C GLY A 35 4.21 -13.80 15.94
N ASP A 36 4.64 -14.11 17.16
CA ASP A 36 3.74 -14.66 18.20
C ASP A 36 3.26 -13.61 19.22
N GLY A 37 3.84 -12.41 19.21
CA GLY A 37 3.60 -11.35 20.21
C GLY A 37 2.55 -10.30 19.83
N ASP A 38 2.13 -9.52 20.83
CA ASP A 38 1.17 -8.41 20.67
C ASP A 38 1.70 -7.29 19.75
N ALA A 39 3.01 -7.08 19.73
CA ALA A 39 3.67 -6.10 18.86
C ALA A 39 3.41 -6.39 17.37
N GLY A 40 3.52 -7.65 16.94
CA GLY A 40 3.28 -8.02 15.55
C GLY A 40 1.80 -7.95 15.15
N ARG A 41 0.87 -8.17 16.11
CA ARG A 41 -0.57 -7.89 15.88
C ARG A 41 -0.81 -6.41 15.65
N SER A 42 -0.20 -5.58 16.49
CA SER A 42 -0.30 -4.12 16.43
C SER A 42 0.27 -3.60 15.11
N LEU A 43 1.42 -4.13 14.68
CA LEU A 43 2.07 -3.77 13.42
C LEU A 43 1.22 -4.11 12.18
N ILE A 44 0.56 -5.28 12.18
CA ILE A 44 -0.34 -5.66 11.09
C ILE A 44 -1.58 -4.76 11.05
N LEU A 45 -2.19 -4.48 12.21
CA LEU A 45 -3.31 -3.56 12.30
C LEU A 45 -2.92 -2.16 11.81
N PHE A 46 -1.75 -1.68 12.21
CA PHE A 46 -1.18 -0.43 11.75
C PHE A 46 -1.04 -0.39 10.23
N LEU A 47 -0.42 -1.42 9.64
CA LEU A 47 -0.22 -1.51 8.18
C LEU A 47 -1.55 -1.42 7.44
N PHE A 48 -2.54 -2.25 7.81
CA PHE A 48 -3.84 -2.25 7.11
C PHE A 48 -4.57 -0.92 7.25
N VAL A 49 -4.64 -0.36 8.46
CA VAL A 49 -5.36 0.88 8.70
C VAL A 49 -4.70 2.05 7.96
N VAL A 50 -3.37 2.16 8.00
CA VAL A 50 -2.65 3.23 7.29
C VAL A 50 -2.88 3.12 5.79
N THR A 51 -2.77 1.91 5.20
CA THR A 51 -3.02 1.72 3.75
C THR A 51 -4.45 2.10 3.37
N TRP A 52 -5.45 1.59 4.10
CA TRP A 52 -6.86 1.89 3.80
C TRP A 52 -7.20 3.37 3.93
N MET A 53 -6.67 4.02 4.97
CA MET A 53 -6.89 5.44 5.20
C MET A 53 -6.17 6.30 4.17
N THR A 54 -4.98 5.88 3.70
CA THR A 54 -4.27 6.54 2.61
C THR A 54 -5.06 6.48 1.31
N ASP A 55 -5.55 5.30 0.93
CA ASP A 55 -6.34 5.13 -0.30
C ASP A 55 -7.66 5.91 -0.26
N THR A 56 -8.35 5.84 0.88
CA THR A 56 -9.62 6.55 1.10
C THR A 56 -9.39 8.06 1.10
N GLY A 57 -8.37 8.54 1.83
CA GLY A 57 -7.99 9.95 1.88
C GLY A 57 -7.64 10.48 0.50
N ALA A 58 -6.83 9.74 -0.26
CA ALA A 58 -6.44 10.14 -1.61
C ALA A 58 -7.61 10.18 -2.58
N TYR A 59 -8.53 9.22 -2.48
CA TYR A 59 -9.74 9.21 -3.29
C TYR A 59 -10.66 10.39 -2.96
N LEU A 60 -10.93 10.63 -1.67
CA LEU A 60 -11.83 11.68 -1.23
C LEU A 60 -11.29 13.07 -1.57
N THR A 61 -10.02 13.36 -1.26
CA THR A 61 -9.45 14.68 -1.56
C THR A 61 -9.21 14.85 -3.04
N GLY A 62 -8.77 13.80 -3.74
CA GLY A 62 -8.53 13.83 -5.17
C GLY A 62 -9.81 14.10 -5.97
N ARG A 63 -10.93 13.49 -5.56
CA ARG A 63 -12.25 13.71 -6.18
C ARG A 63 -12.88 15.04 -5.79
N SER A 64 -12.70 15.51 -4.56
CA SER A 64 -13.39 16.71 -4.06
C SER A 64 -12.65 18.01 -4.41
N LEU A 65 -11.32 18.01 -4.30
CA LEU A 65 -10.49 19.20 -4.55
C LEU A 65 -9.97 19.26 -5.98
N GLY A 66 -9.76 18.10 -6.64
CA GLY A 66 -9.20 18.04 -7.98
C GLY A 66 -7.80 18.68 -8.06
N GLY A 67 -7.45 19.27 -9.19
CA GLY A 67 -6.17 19.98 -9.37
C GLY A 67 -5.17 19.25 -10.28
N PRO A 68 -3.88 19.61 -10.23
CA PRO A 68 -2.88 19.09 -11.15
C PRO A 68 -2.77 17.57 -11.08
N LYS A 69 -2.72 16.93 -12.26
CA LYS A 69 -2.57 15.48 -12.37
C LYS A 69 -1.15 15.07 -12.02
N LEU A 70 -1.00 14.05 -11.19
CA LEU A 70 0.30 13.56 -10.72
C LEU A 70 1.04 12.80 -11.83
N ALA A 71 0.35 11.91 -12.54
CA ALA A 71 0.94 11.07 -13.58
C ALA A 71 0.01 10.95 -14.80
N PRO A 72 -0.11 12.00 -15.64
CA PRO A 72 -1.09 12.06 -16.72
C PRO A 72 -1.00 10.91 -17.74
N ARG A 73 0.22 10.42 -18.01
CA ARG A 73 0.48 9.35 -18.99
C ARG A 73 0.18 7.94 -18.46
N ILE A 74 0.28 7.72 -17.15
CA ILE A 74 0.16 6.39 -16.52
C ILE A 74 -1.21 6.24 -15.88
N SER A 75 -1.70 7.28 -15.19
CA SER A 75 -2.94 7.25 -14.43
C SER A 75 -3.65 8.61 -14.52
N PRO A 76 -4.61 8.78 -15.46
CA PRO A 76 -5.25 10.06 -15.72
C PRO A 76 -6.12 10.59 -14.57
N SER A 77 -6.44 9.74 -13.59
CA SER A 77 -7.27 10.05 -12.42
C SER A 77 -6.50 10.47 -11.17
N LYS A 78 -5.17 10.30 -11.12
CA LYS A 78 -4.36 10.65 -9.93
C LYS A 78 -4.04 12.14 -9.91
N THR A 79 -4.34 12.82 -8.81
CA THR A 79 -4.07 14.25 -8.60
C THR A 79 -3.08 14.47 -7.46
N ILE A 80 -2.39 15.61 -7.46
CA ILE A 80 -1.48 16.01 -6.37
C ILE A 80 -2.26 16.21 -5.05
N SER A 81 -3.46 16.79 -5.11
CA SER A 81 -4.35 16.92 -3.95
C SER A 81 -4.75 15.57 -3.36
N GLY A 82 -4.96 14.57 -4.21
CA GLY A 82 -5.16 13.18 -3.81
C GLY A 82 -3.94 12.65 -3.06
N ALA A 83 -2.74 12.79 -3.62
CA ALA A 83 -1.52 12.34 -2.95
C ALA A 83 -1.33 12.99 -1.56
N ILE A 84 -1.52 14.31 -1.45
CA ILE A 84 -1.40 15.03 -0.18
C ILE A 84 -2.48 14.57 0.82
N GLY A 85 -3.73 14.43 0.38
CA GLY A 85 -4.82 14.00 1.25
C GLY A 85 -4.66 12.55 1.72
N GLY A 86 -4.17 11.66 0.86
CA GLY A 86 -3.81 10.30 1.23
C GLY A 86 -2.70 10.29 2.28
N LEU A 87 -1.63 11.06 2.08
CA LEU A 87 -0.54 11.17 3.04
C LEU A 87 -1.05 11.65 4.41
N LEU A 88 -1.81 12.75 4.46
CA LEU A 88 -2.32 13.28 5.73
C LEU A 88 -3.27 12.28 6.43
N ALA A 89 -4.13 11.60 5.68
CA ALA A 89 -5.03 10.59 6.23
C ALA A 89 -4.27 9.36 6.76
N GLY A 90 -3.27 8.88 6.02
CA GLY A 90 -2.39 7.79 6.43
C GLY A 90 -1.59 8.13 7.68
N VAL A 91 -0.96 9.30 7.72
CA VAL A 91 -0.22 9.81 8.90
C VAL A 91 -1.14 9.88 10.11
N GLY A 92 -2.29 10.52 9.98
CA GLY A 92 -3.24 10.68 11.09
C GLY A 92 -3.74 9.32 11.62
N ALA A 93 -4.04 8.39 10.72
CA ALA A 93 -4.46 7.04 11.07
C ALA A 93 -3.34 6.23 11.74
N GLY A 94 -2.10 6.35 11.27
CA GLY A 94 -0.94 5.69 11.86
C GLY A 94 -0.68 6.18 13.28
N ILE A 95 -0.69 7.51 13.49
CA ILE A 95 -0.58 8.11 14.83
C ILE A 95 -1.69 7.58 15.75
N LEU A 96 -2.93 7.56 15.27
CA LEU A 96 -4.07 7.06 16.04
C LEU A 96 -3.86 5.59 16.48
N ILE A 97 -3.50 4.70 15.55
CA ILE A 97 -3.27 3.29 15.89
C ILE A 97 -2.12 3.13 16.86
N TRP A 98 -1.01 3.86 16.66
CA TRP A 98 0.13 3.81 17.57
C TRP A 98 -0.27 4.13 19.01
N TYR A 99 -1.08 5.18 19.22
CA TYR A 99 -1.63 5.52 20.53
C TYR A 99 -2.56 4.42 21.08
N LEU A 100 -3.46 3.89 20.25
CA LEU A 100 -4.42 2.86 20.66
C LEU A 100 -3.77 1.52 21.03
N THR A 101 -2.64 1.19 20.40
CA THR A 101 -1.87 -0.03 20.71
C THR A 101 -0.86 0.16 21.85
N GLY A 102 -0.91 1.29 22.56
CA GLY A 102 -0.06 1.56 23.72
C GLY A 102 1.42 1.75 23.40
N GLY A 103 1.76 2.21 22.19
CA GLY A 103 3.14 2.40 21.77
C GLY A 103 3.93 1.10 21.57
N GLY A 104 3.26 -0.05 21.43
CA GLY A 104 3.89 -1.35 21.17
C GLY A 104 4.59 -1.46 19.80
N ILE A 105 4.55 -0.40 18.99
CA ILE A 105 5.26 -0.25 17.73
C ILE A 105 6.31 0.84 17.93
N ASP A 106 7.57 0.54 17.59
CA ASP A 106 8.64 1.54 17.62
C ASP A 106 8.24 2.76 16.78
N GLY A 107 8.34 3.95 17.36
CA GLY A 107 7.97 5.20 16.70
C GLY A 107 8.75 5.43 15.39
N GLN A 108 9.99 4.95 15.29
CA GLN A 108 10.76 5.03 14.04
C GLN A 108 10.16 4.14 12.95
N VAL A 109 9.66 2.96 13.31
CA VAL A 109 8.99 2.03 12.40
C VAL A 109 7.66 2.60 11.94
N ALA A 110 6.89 3.22 12.85
CA ALA A 110 5.63 3.88 12.52
C ALA A 110 5.84 5.05 11.53
N ILE A 111 6.87 5.88 11.74
CA ILE A 111 7.19 7.00 10.85
C ILE A 111 7.68 6.48 9.48
N ALA A 112 8.57 5.49 9.48
CA ALA A 112 9.09 4.91 8.24
C ALA A 112 7.98 4.30 7.38
N ALA A 113 7.01 3.61 7.99
CA ALA A 113 5.90 2.98 7.28
C ALA A 113 4.88 3.98 6.68
N VAL A 114 4.88 5.23 7.16
CA VAL A 114 4.00 6.29 6.68
C VAL A 114 4.66 7.16 5.61
N VAL A 115 5.99 7.28 5.65
CA VAL A 115 6.77 8.17 4.78
C VAL A 115 7.46 7.42 3.63
N GLY A 116 7.78 6.14 3.79
CA GLY A 116 8.41 5.28 2.78
C GLY A 116 7.40 4.66 1.82
#